data_AF-H5TS30-F1
#
_entry.id   AF-H5TS30-F1
#
_cell.length_a   1.000
_cell.length_b   1.000
_cell.length_c   1.000
_cell.angle_alpha   90.00
_cell.angle_beta   90.00
_cell.angle_gamma   90.00
#
_symmetry.space_group_name_H-M   'P 1'
#
loop_
_entity.id
_entity.type
_entity.pdbx_description
1 polymer ?
#
loop_
_entity_poly.entity_id
_entity_poly.type
_entity_poly.pdbx_seq_one_letter_code
_entity_poly.pdbx_strand_id
1 'polypeptide(L)'
;MSDTEFERQTTGGSFVAYEAQPSRNVVTIKVGESVEQVRVYPEVFVQEHPFIKVKELNESDDGKNISVSFDPASVPVGEGKSPLRRPINANVAAGGRMAQALRWALDHDAALYVGIEYRRKWKNLSGQVIPYDTPILELRGFNADTGESTDAAQGTSRQNISKIVAVAGIVDDPRITISDEAKSNPLLWHHFRSNRIGKTPPPEWVRATREDGSPAGAAIPREQWRDLTGTSSAPSIDLDALAVAVVARMNASGDARSDGQPVRPPLQAAKSAEGRRWDLYNSDGRVNPGSWAVSGALRLRDTALTVLETVNYLEVDAANAEGREPNLLSREAITGTATAMMGALVGVVDQVQMRITGRAHANRIDGSHTTASKVVHQVATRDLPLTRAVLDDDAAKAQWLNSVRDLAGEIAHAAVALTESYATATADPVPAGDASGRAHQQAAKQNPPEVPSGPPTSAPTQQNRPANSAVTQPHTPDFSVSDGDDTQTAQRAPVASVREQNAALLQPLLAAANLAPRDVMPLIREHFQVNRLDDVATQNLESTVATWSQNLPRFRQTAEAAYRRDQATTKAAG
;
A
#
# COMPACT_ATOMS: atom_id res chain seq x y z
N MET A 1 -2.84 36.91 12.01
CA MET A 1 -2.08 35.70 11.61
C MET A 1 -2.61 34.58 12.48
N SER A 2 -2.98 33.44 11.91
CA SER A 2 -3.35 32.26 12.69
C SER A 2 -2.08 31.57 13.21
N ASP A 3 -2.01 31.29 14.50
CA ASP A 3 -0.96 30.41 15.03
C ASP A 3 -1.23 28.99 14.54
N THR A 4 -0.44 28.53 13.56
CA THR A 4 -0.53 27.16 13.05
C THR A 4 0.04 26.20 14.08
N GLU A 5 -0.81 25.65 14.94
CA GLU A 5 -0.42 24.64 15.93
C GLU A 5 -0.08 23.28 15.27
N PHE A 6 0.75 22.48 15.94
CA PHE A 6 1.13 21.15 15.45
C PHE A 6 0.01 20.12 15.65
N GLU A 7 -0.58 19.63 14.55
CA GLU A 7 -1.55 18.54 14.58
C GLU A 7 -0.87 17.20 14.93
N ARG A 8 -1.11 16.65 16.13
CA ARG A 8 -0.62 15.32 16.54
C ARG A 8 -1.38 14.18 15.85
N GLN A 9 -0.67 13.10 15.46
CA GLN A 9 -1.36 11.84 15.15
C GLN A 9 -1.79 11.08 16.40
N THR A 10 -3.00 10.53 16.38
CA THR A 10 -3.49 9.54 17.35
C THR A 10 -3.03 8.10 17.02
N THR A 11 -2.61 7.83 15.78
CA THR A 11 -2.12 6.53 15.32
C THR A 11 -0.72 6.66 14.73
N GLY A 12 0.18 5.74 15.07
CA GLY A 12 1.58 5.83 14.63
C GLY A 12 1.75 5.62 13.13
N GLY A 13 2.75 6.28 12.56
CA GLY A 13 2.92 6.31 11.11
C GLY A 13 4.31 6.74 10.66
N SER A 14 4.56 6.62 9.36
CA SER A 14 5.77 7.13 8.71
C SER A 14 5.46 7.62 7.29
N PHE A 15 6.20 8.60 6.81
CA PHE A 15 5.97 9.23 5.52
C PHE A 15 7.20 9.99 5.03
N VAL A 16 7.17 10.41 3.78
CA VAL A 16 8.17 11.26 3.15
C VAL A 16 7.66 12.70 3.08
N ALA A 17 8.36 13.59 3.77
CA ALA A 17 8.21 15.04 3.64
C ALA A 17 9.43 15.60 2.88
N TYR A 18 9.47 16.92 2.69
CA TYR A 18 10.60 17.60 2.06
C TYR A 18 11.23 18.59 3.05
N GLU A 19 12.52 18.91 2.90
CA GLU A 19 13.13 19.99 3.67
C GLU A 19 12.38 21.32 3.42
N ALA A 20 12.29 22.19 4.43
CA ALA A 20 11.63 23.49 4.37
C ALA A 20 12.48 24.58 3.68
N GLN A 21 13.67 24.21 3.22
CA GLN A 21 14.61 25.07 2.49
C GLN A 21 15.11 24.32 1.25
N PRO A 22 15.28 25.01 0.11
CA PRO A 22 15.76 24.38 -1.11
C PRO A 22 17.25 24.00 -1.02
N SER A 23 17.68 23.05 -1.85
CA SER A 23 19.05 22.56 -1.92
C SER A 23 20.05 23.70 -2.13
N ARG A 24 21.20 23.62 -1.43
CA ARG A 24 22.26 24.65 -1.51
C ARG A 24 22.82 24.78 -2.92
N ASN A 25 23.00 23.63 -3.57
CA ASN A 25 23.44 23.50 -4.96
C ASN A 25 22.21 23.29 -5.85
N VAL A 26 22.32 23.68 -7.12
CA VAL A 26 21.37 23.21 -8.15
C VAL A 26 21.54 21.71 -8.40
N VAL A 27 20.48 21.09 -8.91
CA VAL A 27 20.36 19.68 -9.26
C VAL A 27 19.79 19.62 -10.68
N THR A 28 20.35 18.74 -11.50
CA THR A 28 19.85 18.46 -12.85
C THR A 28 18.59 17.60 -12.76
N ILE A 29 17.48 18.08 -13.32
CA ILE A 29 16.18 17.38 -13.35
C ILE A 29 15.59 17.38 -14.76
N LYS A 30 14.81 16.36 -15.11
CA LYS A 30 14.03 16.33 -16.36
C LYS A 30 12.68 17.04 -16.16
N VAL A 31 12.35 17.99 -17.03
CA VAL A 31 11.12 18.79 -17.03
C VAL A 31 10.49 18.76 -18.42
N GLY A 32 9.43 17.96 -18.59
CA GLY A 32 8.97 17.61 -19.94
C GLY A 32 10.08 16.86 -20.68
N GLU A 33 10.47 17.33 -21.87
CA GLU A 33 11.67 16.83 -22.57
C GLU A 33 12.94 17.67 -22.32
N SER A 34 12.85 18.76 -21.57
CA SER A 34 14.01 19.60 -21.21
C SER A 34 14.77 19.05 -19.99
N VAL A 35 16.04 19.44 -19.87
CA VAL A 35 16.90 19.13 -18.74
C VAL A 35 17.29 20.44 -18.05
N GLU A 36 16.77 20.65 -16.84
CA GLU A 36 16.84 21.92 -16.11
C GLU A 36 17.74 21.82 -14.88
N GLN A 37 18.46 22.90 -14.55
CA GLN A 37 19.29 22.97 -13.34
C GLN A 37 18.63 23.85 -12.28
N VAL A 38 17.99 23.24 -11.30
CA VAL A 38 17.16 23.95 -10.31
C VAL A 38 17.55 23.58 -8.89
N ARG A 39 17.22 24.44 -7.92
CA ARG A 39 17.27 24.01 -6.52
C ARG A 39 16.01 23.21 -6.21
N VAL A 40 16.20 22.05 -5.57
CA VAL A 40 15.15 21.09 -5.23
C VAL A 40 15.00 21.00 -3.71
N TYR A 41 13.83 20.67 -3.22
CA TYR A 41 13.56 20.46 -1.80
C TYR A 41 13.74 18.96 -1.51
N PRO A 42 14.83 18.53 -0.84
CA PRO A 42 15.17 17.11 -0.74
C PRO A 42 14.18 16.36 0.15
N GLU A 43 13.94 15.08 -0.15
CA GLU A 43 13.16 14.21 0.73
C GLU A 43 13.80 14.06 2.13
N VAL A 44 12.97 14.04 3.16
CA VAL A 44 13.26 13.50 4.50
C VAL A 44 12.18 12.49 4.88
N PHE A 45 12.53 11.47 5.66
CA PHE A 45 11.58 10.45 6.10
C PHE A 45 11.22 10.70 7.57
N VAL A 46 9.94 10.84 7.86
CA VAL A 46 9.44 11.11 9.21
C VAL A 46 8.82 9.83 9.76
N GLN A 47 8.97 9.59 11.06
CA GLN A 47 8.34 8.50 11.79
C GLN A 47 7.73 9.03 13.10
N GLU A 48 6.40 8.99 13.19
CA GLU A 48 5.60 9.52 14.29
C GLU A 48 5.18 8.38 15.24
N HIS A 49 5.52 8.53 16.52
CA HIS A 49 5.21 7.63 17.63
C HIS A 49 4.29 8.37 18.61
N PRO A 50 2.98 8.06 18.66
CA PRO A 50 2.04 8.78 19.52
C PRO A 50 2.26 8.55 21.02
N PHE A 51 2.88 7.42 21.38
CA PHE A 51 3.23 7.05 22.74
C PHE A 51 4.53 6.24 22.68
N ILE A 52 5.59 6.75 23.30
CA ILE A 52 6.84 6.05 23.53
C ILE A 52 7.57 6.67 24.74
N LYS A 53 8.26 5.87 25.54
CA LYS A 53 9.06 6.32 26.68
C LYS A 53 10.54 6.51 26.32
N VAL A 54 11.20 7.49 26.93
CA VAL A 54 12.66 7.60 26.91
C VAL A 54 13.22 6.50 27.79
N LYS A 55 14.19 5.72 27.29
CA LYS A 55 14.87 4.65 28.06
C LYS A 55 16.18 5.14 28.67
N GLU A 56 16.94 5.91 27.90
CA GLU A 56 18.28 6.37 28.24
C GLU A 56 18.65 7.61 27.40
N LEU A 57 19.45 8.49 28.00
CA LEU A 57 20.01 9.68 27.36
C LEU A 57 21.52 9.63 27.54
N ASN A 58 22.26 9.51 26.44
CA ASN A 58 23.72 9.45 26.44
C ASN A 58 24.27 10.74 25.81
N GLU A 59 24.87 11.60 26.61
CA GLU A 59 25.48 12.85 26.14
C GLU A 59 26.81 12.54 25.41
N SER A 60 27.13 13.30 24.36
CA SER A 60 28.38 13.10 23.60
C SER A 60 29.59 13.68 24.34
N ASP A 61 30.78 13.09 24.15
CA ASP A 61 32.04 13.51 24.78
C ASP A 61 32.39 15.00 24.54
N ASP A 62 31.87 15.57 23.44
CA ASP A 62 32.07 16.97 23.06
C ASP A 62 31.01 17.94 23.64
N GLY A 63 30.04 17.42 24.40
CA GLY A 63 28.98 18.17 25.08
C GLY A 63 27.96 18.83 24.15
N LYS A 64 27.88 18.45 22.86
CA LYS A 64 27.01 19.13 21.87
C LYS A 64 25.76 18.35 21.48
N ASN A 65 25.71 17.04 21.70
CA ASN A 65 24.61 16.17 21.29
C ASN A 65 24.20 15.24 22.43
N ILE A 66 22.94 14.80 22.41
CA ILE A 66 22.42 13.72 23.26
C ILE A 66 21.86 12.64 22.33
N SER A 67 22.41 11.44 22.44
CA SER A 67 21.86 10.23 21.82
C SER A 67 20.72 9.72 22.69
N VAL A 68 19.50 9.87 22.19
CA VAL A 68 18.26 9.44 22.82
C VAL A 68 17.93 8.03 22.34
N SER A 69 17.82 7.09 23.27
CA SER A 69 17.31 5.75 23.01
C SER A 69 15.96 5.59 23.73
N PHE A 70 14.94 5.24 22.93
CA PHE A 70 13.57 5.10 23.37
C PHE A 70 13.23 3.63 23.58
N ASP A 71 12.44 3.32 24.61
CA ASP A 71 12.02 1.96 24.93
C ASP A 71 11.02 1.43 23.87
N PRO A 72 11.38 0.39 23.10
CA PRO A 72 10.52 -0.13 22.05
C PRO A 72 9.39 -1.03 22.60
N ALA A 73 9.45 -1.42 23.89
CA ALA A 73 8.36 -2.15 24.56
C ALA A 73 7.22 -1.23 25.01
N SER A 74 7.51 0.03 25.33
CA SER A 74 6.53 1.05 25.72
C SER A 74 5.53 1.43 24.63
N VAL A 75 5.81 1.16 23.36
CA VAL A 75 4.93 1.53 22.24
C VAL A 75 3.68 0.64 22.26
N PRO A 76 2.46 1.21 22.40
CA PRO A 76 1.23 0.42 22.49
C PRO A 76 1.00 -0.39 21.21
N VAL A 77 0.91 -1.70 21.37
CA VAL A 77 0.59 -2.64 20.29
C VAL A 77 -0.81 -3.20 20.47
N GLY A 78 -1.59 -3.20 19.38
CA GLY A 78 -2.88 -3.87 19.35
C GLY A 78 -2.75 -5.37 19.59
N GLU A 79 -3.79 -5.96 20.19
CA GLU A 79 -3.83 -7.36 20.61
C GLU A 79 -3.31 -8.33 19.52
N GLY A 80 -2.44 -9.26 19.91
CA GLY A 80 -1.80 -10.21 19.01
C GLY A 80 -0.60 -9.69 18.21
N LYS A 81 -0.25 -8.39 18.25
CA LYS A 81 0.97 -7.85 17.64
C LYS A 81 2.13 -7.83 18.64
N SER A 82 3.33 -8.20 18.19
CA SER A 82 4.55 -8.06 19.02
C SER A 82 4.96 -6.57 19.15
N PRO A 83 5.45 -6.13 20.32
CA PRO A 83 6.17 -4.86 20.46
C PRO A 83 7.36 -4.73 19.51
N LEU A 84 7.87 -3.52 19.35
CA LEU A 84 9.06 -3.27 18.54
C LEU A 84 10.27 -4.00 19.17
N ARG A 85 11.05 -4.72 18.35
CA ARG A 85 12.12 -5.61 18.83
C ARG A 85 13.50 -4.95 19.01
N ARG A 86 13.64 -3.67 18.66
CA ARG A 86 14.93 -2.94 18.67
C ARG A 86 14.71 -1.51 19.18
N PRO A 87 15.56 -0.98 20.08
CA PRO A 87 15.43 0.40 20.56
C PRO A 87 15.50 1.42 19.42
N ILE A 88 14.63 2.41 19.49
CA ILE A 88 14.62 3.50 18.51
C ILE A 88 15.63 4.54 19.01
N ASN A 89 16.62 4.83 18.17
CA ASN A 89 17.72 5.74 18.49
C ASN A 89 17.64 6.99 17.61
N ALA A 90 17.69 8.16 18.22
CA ALA A 90 17.70 9.47 17.57
C ALA A 90 18.62 10.45 18.34
N ASN A 91 18.97 11.58 17.74
CA ASN A 91 19.82 12.59 18.37
C ASN A 91 19.04 13.88 18.65
N VAL A 92 19.55 14.69 19.56
CA VAL A 92 19.15 16.09 19.76
C VAL A 92 20.37 16.89 20.19
N ALA A 93 20.44 18.18 19.83
CA ALA A 93 21.41 19.10 20.42
C ALA A 93 21.36 19.08 21.96
N ALA A 94 22.52 19.19 22.62
CA ALA A 94 22.65 19.16 24.07
C ALA A 94 22.25 20.50 24.72
N GLY A 95 20.98 20.89 24.57
CA GLY A 95 20.44 22.13 25.09
C GLY A 95 19.02 22.43 24.63
N GLY A 96 18.52 23.60 25.02
CA GLY A 96 17.18 24.06 24.63
C GLY A 96 16.03 23.23 25.19
N ARG A 97 14.81 23.58 24.73
CA ARG A 97 13.56 22.99 25.25
C ARG A 97 13.44 21.49 24.97
N MET A 98 13.94 21.01 23.83
CA MET A 98 13.84 19.60 23.44
C MET A 98 14.65 18.70 24.39
N ALA A 99 15.90 19.04 24.66
CA ALA A 99 16.73 18.28 25.61
C ALA A 99 16.21 18.37 27.06
N GLN A 100 15.56 19.47 27.43
CA GLN A 100 14.91 19.62 28.74
C GLN A 100 13.66 18.73 28.85
N ALA A 101 12.79 18.72 27.83
CA ALA A 101 11.60 17.87 27.81
C ALA A 101 11.94 16.37 27.80
N LEU A 102 13.00 15.97 27.09
CA LEU A 102 13.47 14.59 27.04
C LEU A 102 14.09 14.12 28.36
N ARG A 103 14.90 14.96 29.03
CA ARG A 103 15.40 14.66 30.39
C ARG A 103 14.25 14.55 31.38
N TRP A 104 13.35 15.54 31.42
CA TRP A 104 12.17 15.52 32.30
C TRP A 104 11.34 14.25 32.12
N ALA A 105 11.12 13.81 30.86
CA ALA A 105 10.34 12.61 30.58
C ALA A 105 11.03 11.31 31.04
N LEU A 106 12.37 11.24 30.97
CA LEU A 106 13.14 10.14 31.56
C LEU A 106 13.03 10.17 33.10
N ASP A 107 13.25 11.34 33.70
CA ASP A 107 13.26 11.53 35.16
C ASP A 107 11.89 11.23 35.82
N HIS A 108 10.80 11.36 35.07
CA HIS A 108 9.41 11.16 35.53
C HIS A 108 8.72 9.91 34.94
N ASP A 109 9.46 9.04 34.21
CA ASP A 109 8.92 7.86 33.52
C ASP A 109 7.71 8.16 32.61
N ALA A 110 7.70 9.36 32.00
CA ALA A 110 6.56 9.89 31.26
C ALA A 110 6.57 9.42 29.79
N ALA A 111 5.38 9.09 29.28
CA ALA A 111 5.20 8.79 27.87
C ALA A 111 5.17 10.07 27.02
N LEU A 112 5.80 10.01 25.85
CA LEU A 112 5.86 11.10 24.89
C LEU A 112 5.19 10.73 23.56
N TYR A 113 4.52 11.71 22.96
CA TYR A 113 4.42 11.84 21.51
C TYR A 113 5.81 12.24 20.97
N VAL A 114 6.33 11.53 19.97
CA VAL A 114 7.65 11.80 19.37
C VAL A 114 7.60 11.66 17.86
N GLY A 115 8.09 12.67 17.13
CA GLY A 115 8.34 12.60 15.69
C GLY A 115 9.83 12.61 15.39
N ILE A 116 10.32 11.54 14.76
CA ILE A 116 11.73 11.36 14.42
C ILE A 116 11.94 11.62 12.93
N GLU A 117 12.80 12.59 12.61
CA GLU A 117 13.20 12.88 11.23
C GLU A 117 14.50 12.13 10.88
N TYR A 118 14.43 11.40 9.77
CA TYR A 118 15.53 10.70 9.12
C TYR A 118 15.97 11.57 7.94
N ARG A 119 16.98 12.41 8.18
CA ARG A 119 17.54 13.37 7.22
C ARG A 119 18.82 12.83 6.58
N ARG A 120 19.04 13.15 5.30
CA ARG A 120 20.29 12.79 4.59
C ARG A 120 21.50 13.45 5.27
N LYS A 121 22.63 12.76 5.34
CA LYS A 121 23.92 13.39 5.67
C LYS A 121 24.46 14.13 4.44
N TRP A 122 25.35 15.10 4.66
CA TRP A 122 26.13 15.70 3.57
C TRP A 122 27.09 14.70 2.92
N LYS A 123 27.68 13.82 3.72
CA LYS A 123 28.60 12.76 3.27
C LYS A 123 28.27 11.43 3.96
N ASN A 124 28.52 10.33 3.26
CA ASN A 124 28.51 8.99 3.87
C ASN A 124 29.78 8.75 4.69
N LEU A 125 29.86 7.60 5.38
CA LEU A 125 31.04 7.25 6.19
C LEU A 125 32.32 7.04 5.37
N SER A 126 32.20 6.80 4.06
CA SER A 126 33.31 6.73 3.10
C SER A 126 33.75 8.11 2.57
N GLY A 127 33.18 9.20 3.08
CA GLY A 127 33.53 10.58 2.69
C GLY A 127 32.97 11.06 1.36
N GLN A 128 32.18 10.24 0.65
CA GLN A 128 31.50 10.59 -0.59
C GLN A 128 30.31 11.51 -0.29
N VAL A 129 30.08 12.53 -1.13
CA VAL A 129 28.91 13.42 -1.00
C VAL A 129 27.66 12.67 -1.39
N ILE A 130 26.58 12.83 -0.63
CA ILE A 130 25.27 12.24 -0.92
C ILE A 130 24.46 13.23 -1.76
N PRO A 131 23.98 12.86 -2.96
CA PRO A 131 23.18 13.75 -3.80
C PRO A 131 21.86 14.22 -3.16
N TYR A 132 21.42 15.42 -3.55
CA TYR A 132 20.16 16.00 -3.08
C TYR A 132 18.92 15.31 -3.70
N ASP A 133 19.12 14.57 -4.79
CA ASP A 133 18.12 13.79 -5.54
C ASP A 133 18.14 12.29 -5.22
N THR A 134 18.93 11.78 -4.27
CA THR A 134 18.83 10.36 -3.88
C THR A 134 17.60 10.14 -2.99
N PRO A 135 16.69 9.20 -3.32
CA PRO A 135 15.53 8.86 -2.49
C PRO A 135 15.88 8.54 -1.05
N ILE A 136 15.12 9.11 -0.12
CA ILE A 136 15.41 8.94 1.31
C ILE A 136 15.20 7.49 1.78
N LEU A 137 14.40 6.71 1.04
CA LEU A 137 14.23 5.28 1.24
C LEU A 137 15.48 4.48 0.83
N GLU A 138 16.08 4.76 -0.34
CA GLU A 138 17.36 4.15 -0.75
C GLU A 138 18.47 4.46 0.26
N LEU A 139 18.55 5.71 0.75
CA LEU A 139 19.49 6.10 1.79
C LEU A 139 19.23 5.40 3.13
N ARG A 140 18.00 4.93 3.40
CA ARG A 140 17.67 4.05 4.53
C ARG A 140 17.92 2.56 4.24
N GLY A 141 18.21 2.19 2.99
CA GLY A 141 18.38 0.81 2.53
C GLY A 141 17.05 0.09 2.21
N PHE A 142 16.05 0.85 1.78
CA PHE A 142 14.74 0.36 1.33
C PHE A 142 14.60 0.61 -0.17
N ASN A 143 13.82 -0.23 -0.86
CA ASN A 143 13.44 0.01 -2.24
C ASN A 143 12.55 1.28 -2.30
N ALA A 144 12.92 2.26 -3.13
CA ALA A 144 12.18 3.53 -3.22
C ALA A 144 10.80 3.39 -3.89
N ASP A 145 10.56 2.30 -4.63
CA ASP A 145 9.32 2.06 -5.36
C ASP A 145 8.28 1.26 -4.59
N THR A 146 8.69 0.32 -3.74
CA THR A 146 7.79 -0.52 -2.91
C THR A 146 7.78 -0.12 -1.43
N GLY A 147 8.83 0.55 -0.93
CA GLY A 147 9.01 0.83 0.49
C GLY A 147 9.46 -0.38 1.32
N GLU A 148 9.85 -1.48 0.67
CA GLU A 148 10.31 -2.71 1.34
C GLU A 148 11.81 -2.66 1.66
N SER A 149 12.24 -3.40 2.68
CA SER A 149 13.64 -3.52 3.07
C SER A 149 14.41 -4.33 2.02
N THR A 150 15.57 -3.85 1.57
CA THR A 150 16.50 -4.68 0.76
C THR A 150 17.44 -5.48 1.68
N ASP A 151 18.18 -6.44 1.14
CA ASP A 151 19.22 -7.15 1.89
C ASP A 151 20.33 -6.18 2.39
N ALA A 152 20.58 -5.11 1.61
CA ALA A 152 21.49 -4.03 1.97
C ALA A 152 20.95 -3.06 3.03
N ALA A 153 19.75 -3.27 3.59
CA ALA A 153 19.19 -2.44 4.66
C ALA A 153 20.08 -2.40 5.92
N GLN A 154 20.79 -3.49 6.20
CA GLN A 154 21.66 -3.59 7.36
C GLN A 154 22.96 -2.79 7.14
N GLY A 155 22.98 -1.57 7.69
CA GLY A 155 24.15 -0.69 7.68
C GLY A 155 23.97 0.57 6.82
N THR A 156 23.26 0.50 5.69
CA THR A 156 23.06 1.62 4.76
C THR A 156 22.48 2.86 5.44
N SER A 157 21.45 2.71 6.28
CA SER A 157 20.93 3.82 7.08
C SER A 157 21.97 4.44 8.03
N ARG A 158 22.87 3.65 8.64
CA ARG A 158 23.95 4.19 9.50
C ARG A 158 24.98 4.96 8.68
N GLN A 159 25.27 4.52 7.45
CA GLN A 159 26.18 5.21 6.55
C GLN A 159 25.61 6.58 6.15
N ASN A 160 24.35 6.61 5.69
CA ASN A 160 23.81 7.72 4.89
C ASN A 160 22.86 8.68 5.62
N ILE A 161 22.26 8.26 6.75
CA ILE A 161 21.18 9.02 7.43
C ILE A 161 21.63 9.53 8.80
N SER A 162 21.23 10.76 9.13
CA SER A 162 21.16 11.29 10.49
C SER A 162 19.72 11.17 11.00
N LYS A 163 19.54 10.73 12.24
CA LYS A 163 18.22 10.64 12.90
C LYS A 163 18.16 11.68 13.99
N ILE A 164 17.10 12.49 14.03
CA ILE A 164 16.88 13.49 15.09
C ILE A 164 15.47 13.39 15.67
N VAL A 165 15.32 13.83 16.92
CA VAL A 165 14.01 14.17 17.48
C VAL A 165 13.60 15.54 16.92
N ALA A 166 12.66 15.54 15.98
CA ALA A 166 12.19 16.76 15.31
C ALA A 166 11.00 17.40 16.05
N VAL A 167 10.13 16.59 16.67
CA VAL A 167 9.09 17.05 17.62
C VAL A 167 8.97 16.10 18.80
N ALA A 168 8.63 16.63 19.98
CA ALA A 168 8.22 15.84 21.13
C ALA A 168 7.25 16.60 22.04
N GLY A 169 6.38 15.89 22.74
CA GLY A 169 5.51 16.43 23.79
C GLY A 169 4.94 15.33 24.66
N ILE A 170 4.54 15.64 25.89
CA ILE A 170 3.93 14.65 26.80
C ILE A 170 2.59 14.21 26.21
N VAL A 171 2.22 12.93 26.34
CA VAL A 171 0.99 12.39 25.73
C VAL A 171 -0.25 13.17 26.19
N ASP A 172 -0.37 13.44 27.48
CA ASP A 172 -1.54 14.05 28.12
C ASP A 172 -1.54 15.59 28.15
N ASP A 173 -0.50 16.24 27.61
CA ASP A 173 -0.38 17.70 27.47
C ASP A 173 -0.42 18.04 25.98
N PRO A 174 -1.29 18.92 25.47
CA PRO A 174 -1.34 19.23 24.03
C PRO A 174 -0.04 19.85 23.50
N ARG A 175 0.72 20.57 24.34
CA ARG A 175 1.88 21.37 23.93
C ARG A 175 2.99 20.51 23.32
N ILE A 176 3.41 20.87 22.10
CA ILE A 176 4.53 20.22 21.39
C ILE A 176 5.75 21.13 21.42
N THR A 177 6.90 20.57 21.76
CA THR A 177 8.20 21.17 21.46
C THR A 177 8.60 20.76 20.05
N ILE A 178 8.93 21.74 19.21
CA ILE A 178 9.58 21.54 17.91
C ILE A 178 11.09 21.75 18.09
N SER A 179 11.91 20.97 17.40
CA SER A 179 13.37 21.11 17.41
C SER A 179 13.84 22.03 16.30
N ASP A 180 14.70 22.98 16.62
CA ASP A 180 15.39 23.86 15.65
C ASP A 180 16.29 23.10 14.68
N GLU A 181 16.54 21.81 14.93
CA GLU A 181 17.25 20.91 14.02
C GLU A 181 16.42 20.35 12.86
N ALA A 182 15.08 20.39 12.96
CA ALA A 182 14.19 19.83 11.94
C ALA A 182 14.50 20.43 10.56
N LYS A 183 14.62 19.57 9.54
CA LYS A 183 14.86 20.03 8.16
C LYS A 183 13.57 20.23 7.39
N SER A 184 12.60 19.36 7.56
CA SER A 184 11.20 19.63 7.19
C SER A 184 10.53 20.61 8.16
N ASN A 185 9.39 21.18 7.77
CA ASN A 185 8.55 21.98 8.68
C ASN A 185 7.50 21.07 9.34
N PRO A 186 7.57 20.79 10.65
CA PRO A 186 6.62 19.86 11.29
C PRO A 186 5.17 20.35 11.32
N LEU A 187 4.92 21.66 11.23
CA LEU A 187 3.56 22.20 11.15
C LEU A 187 2.84 21.77 9.86
N LEU A 188 3.59 21.51 8.79
CA LEU A 188 3.07 21.07 7.49
C LEU A 188 3.05 19.54 7.34
N TRP A 189 3.55 18.77 8.31
CA TRP A 189 3.60 17.30 8.25
C TRP A 189 2.24 16.66 7.98
N HIS A 190 1.15 17.28 8.45
CA HIS A 190 -0.21 16.76 8.26
C HIS A 190 -0.57 16.56 6.77
N HIS A 191 -0.12 17.45 5.87
CA HIS A 191 -0.28 17.28 4.41
C HIS A 191 0.49 16.05 3.86
N PHE A 192 1.66 15.73 4.43
CA PHE A 192 2.55 14.68 3.94
C PHE A 192 2.23 13.28 4.47
N ARG A 193 1.32 13.11 5.45
CA ARG A 193 1.01 11.82 6.11
C ARG A 193 0.52 10.72 5.16
N SER A 194 -0.02 11.09 4.00
CA SER A 194 -0.40 10.18 2.90
C SER A 194 0.80 9.68 2.08
N ASN A 195 1.89 10.45 2.02
CA ASN A 195 3.06 10.23 1.17
C ASN A 195 4.02 9.17 1.74
N ARG A 196 3.51 7.95 2.00
CA ARG A 196 4.24 6.87 2.69
C ARG A 196 5.60 6.52 2.07
N ILE A 197 5.77 6.71 0.77
CA ILE A 197 6.96 6.32 -0.01
C ILE A 197 7.47 7.38 -1.01
N GLY A 198 7.15 8.67 -0.82
CA GLY A 198 7.62 9.75 -1.70
C GLY A 198 6.90 9.90 -3.05
N LYS A 199 6.11 8.89 -3.46
CA LYS A 199 5.39 8.85 -4.75
C LYS A 199 4.16 9.75 -4.84
N THR A 200 3.59 10.18 -3.73
CA THR A 200 2.35 10.98 -3.71
C THR A 200 2.58 12.27 -2.92
N PRO A 201 3.39 13.21 -3.46
CA PRO A 201 3.53 14.54 -2.88
C PRO A 201 2.16 15.26 -2.84
N PRO A 202 1.97 16.22 -1.92
CA PRO A 202 0.75 17.04 -1.88
C PRO A 202 0.52 17.88 -3.16
N PRO A 203 -0.70 18.41 -3.38
CA PRO A 203 -1.07 19.11 -4.62
C PRO A 203 -0.26 20.38 -4.94
N GLU A 204 0.40 20.99 -3.96
CA GLU A 204 1.25 22.17 -4.13
C GLU A 204 2.72 21.82 -4.49
N TRP A 205 3.07 20.52 -4.50
CA TRP A 205 4.39 20.00 -4.84
C TRP A 205 4.37 19.16 -6.13
N VAL A 206 5.55 18.98 -6.75
CA VAL A 206 5.80 18.03 -7.84
C VAL A 206 7.08 17.27 -7.50
N ARG A 207 7.02 15.93 -7.48
CA ARG A 207 8.24 15.11 -7.32
C ARG A 207 9.13 15.34 -8.54
N ALA A 208 10.40 15.65 -8.31
CA ALA A 208 11.33 15.83 -9.42
C ALA A 208 11.63 14.50 -10.11
N THR A 209 11.98 14.57 -11.39
CA THR A 209 12.47 13.44 -12.18
C THR A 209 13.95 13.69 -12.49
N ARG A 210 14.80 12.68 -12.41
CA ARG A 210 16.20 12.78 -12.84
C ARG A 210 16.31 12.90 -14.35
N GLU A 211 17.50 13.28 -14.83
CA GLU A 211 17.86 13.32 -16.25
C GLU A 211 17.62 11.98 -16.97
N ASP A 212 17.86 10.85 -16.29
CA ASP A 212 17.62 9.47 -16.78
C ASP A 212 16.14 9.04 -16.77
N GLY A 213 15.22 9.93 -16.39
CA GLY A 213 13.79 9.62 -16.26
C GLY A 213 13.39 8.93 -14.95
N SER A 214 14.33 8.57 -14.08
CA SER A 214 14.02 7.93 -12.80
C SER A 214 13.44 8.90 -11.76
N PRO A 215 12.60 8.45 -10.81
CA PRO A 215 12.03 9.33 -9.80
C PRO A 215 13.09 9.85 -8.82
N ALA A 216 13.22 11.17 -8.70
CA ALA A 216 14.20 11.77 -7.79
C ALA A 216 13.73 11.74 -6.33
N GLY A 217 14.70 11.71 -5.43
CA GLY A 217 14.55 11.85 -3.98
C GLY A 217 14.35 13.28 -3.51
N ALA A 218 13.61 14.08 -4.27
CA ALA A 218 13.32 15.49 -4.01
C ALA A 218 12.03 15.95 -4.73
N ALA A 219 11.53 17.11 -4.36
CA ALA A 219 10.41 17.78 -5.03
C ALA A 219 10.72 19.25 -5.34
N ILE A 220 9.92 19.88 -6.19
CA ILE A 220 9.84 21.34 -6.32
C ILE A 220 8.40 21.82 -6.13
N PRO A 221 8.17 23.09 -5.75
CA PRO A 221 6.84 23.70 -5.76
C PRO A 221 6.21 23.62 -7.16
N ARG A 222 4.89 23.42 -7.21
CA ARG A 222 4.16 23.26 -8.48
C ARG A 222 4.13 24.51 -9.35
N GLU A 223 4.30 25.69 -8.74
CA GLU A 223 4.46 26.96 -9.44
C GLU A 223 5.79 26.99 -10.20
N GLN A 224 6.91 26.70 -9.52
CA GLN A 224 8.23 26.57 -10.14
C GLN A 224 8.24 25.54 -11.29
N TRP A 225 7.52 24.42 -11.17
CA TRP A 225 7.35 23.46 -12.28
C TRP A 225 6.59 24.04 -13.49
N ARG A 226 5.56 24.86 -13.27
CA ARG A 226 4.82 25.54 -14.36
C ARG A 226 5.71 26.53 -15.09
N ASP A 227 6.48 27.32 -14.35
CA ASP A 227 7.43 28.29 -14.92
C ASP A 227 8.46 27.59 -15.82
N LEU A 228 9.06 26.49 -15.34
CA LEU A 228 10.05 25.70 -16.08
C LEU A 228 9.47 24.99 -17.31
N THR A 229 8.20 24.56 -17.27
CA THR A 229 7.50 24.02 -18.44
C THR A 229 7.02 25.08 -19.43
N GLY A 230 7.22 26.38 -19.13
CA GLY A 230 6.75 27.48 -19.96
C GLY A 230 5.21 27.60 -20.05
N THR A 231 4.47 26.92 -19.17
CA THR A 231 3.00 26.87 -19.20
C THR A 231 2.36 28.12 -18.58
N SER A 232 2.73 29.28 -19.12
CA SER A 232 2.10 30.57 -18.80
C SER A 232 0.67 30.62 -19.36
N SER A 233 -0.30 30.82 -18.47
CA SER A 233 -1.76 30.69 -18.70
C SER A 233 -2.24 29.27 -19.04
N ALA A 234 -3.53 29.00 -18.78
CA ALA A 234 -4.12 27.68 -18.99
C ALA A 234 -4.47 27.47 -20.49
N PRO A 235 -4.05 26.36 -21.13
CA PRO A 235 -4.31 26.14 -22.54
C PRO A 235 -5.76 25.74 -22.81
N SER A 236 -6.47 26.54 -23.61
CA SER A 236 -7.62 26.04 -24.38
C SER A 236 -7.08 25.18 -25.54
N ILE A 237 -7.40 23.89 -25.54
CA ILE A 237 -6.91 22.94 -26.54
C ILE A 237 -7.70 23.11 -27.84
N ASP A 238 -7.02 23.39 -28.94
CA ASP A 238 -7.54 23.21 -30.30
C ASP A 238 -7.42 21.72 -30.67
N LEU A 239 -8.56 21.09 -30.93
CA LEU A 239 -8.68 19.64 -31.12
C LEU A 239 -8.44 19.21 -32.58
N ASP A 240 -8.71 20.09 -33.55
CA ASP A 240 -8.76 19.71 -34.97
C ASP A 240 -7.36 19.54 -35.56
N ALA A 241 -6.40 20.37 -35.13
CA ALA A 241 -5.00 20.27 -35.54
C ALA A 241 -4.34 18.94 -35.12
N LEU A 242 -4.75 18.36 -33.99
CA LEU A 242 -4.17 17.13 -33.44
C LEU A 242 -4.63 15.89 -34.23
N ALA A 243 -5.89 15.85 -34.65
CA ALA A 243 -6.48 14.72 -35.36
C ALA A 243 -5.78 14.42 -36.70
N VAL A 244 -5.41 15.47 -37.45
CA VAL A 244 -4.77 15.35 -38.77
C VAL A 244 -3.37 14.72 -38.67
N ALA A 245 -2.61 15.05 -37.62
CA ALA A 245 -1.24 14.56 -37.43
C ALA A 245 -1.17 13.05 -37.09
N VAL A 246 -2.20 12.51 -36.41
CA VAL A 246 -2.24 11.09 -35.99
C VAL A 246 -2.44 10.17 -37.19
N VAL A 247 -3.41 10.46 -38.06
CA VAL A 247 -3.78 9.60 -39.20
C VAL A 247 -2.61 9.40 -40.17
N ALA A 248 -1.78 10.42 -40.37
CA ALA A 248 -0.60 10.35 -41.24
C ALA A 248 0.47 9.35 -40.75
N ARG A 249 0.51 9.05 -39.44
CA ARG A 249 1.58 8.26 -38.81
C ARG A 249 1.23 6.78 -38.62
N MET A 250 -0.05 6.41 -38.63
CA MET A 250 -0.50 5.03 -38.39
C MET A 250 -0.18 4.05 -39.54
N ASN A 251 0.04 4.54 -40.76
CA ASN A 251 0.16 3.71 -41.97
C ASN A 251 1.58 3.22 -42.30
N ALA A 252 2.57 3.46 -41.43
CA ALA A 252 3.98 3.58 -41.87
C ALA A 252 4.97 2.49 -41.40
N SER A 253 4.63 1.53 -40.54
CA SER A 253 5.62 0.59 -39.99
C SER A 253 5.05 -0.76 -39.53
N GLY A 254 5.73 -1.85 -39.90
CA GLY A 254 5.42 -3.23 -39.48
C GLY A 254 6.61 -4.18 -39.70
N ASP A 255 6.46 -5.42 -39.18
CA ASP A 255 7.34 -6.60 -39.30
C ASP A 255 8.76 -6.60 -38.66
N ALA A 256 8.89 -7.36 -37.56
CA ALA A 256 10.07 -8.17 -37.16
C ALA A 256 9.67 -9.24 -36.10
N ARG A 257 10.53 -10.22 -35.79
CA ARG A 257 10.19 -11.44 -34.98
C ARG A 257 11.29 -11.94 -34.03
N SER A 258 10.89 -12.88 -33.14
CA SER A 258 11.71 -13.86 -32.36
C SER A 258 12.35 -13.35 -31.05
N ASP A 259 12.57 -14.16 -30.00
CA ASP A 259 11.85 -15.36 -29.52
C ASP A 259 12.20 -15.70 -28.05
N GLY A 260 11.36 -16.49 -27.36
CA GLY A 260 11.71 -17.18 -26.10
C GLY A 260 11.19 -16.57 -24.78
N GLN A 261 10.41 -17.35 -24.01
CA GLN A 261 9.84 -16.98 -22.69
C GLN A 261 9.62 -18.20 -21.77
N PRO A 262 9.84 -18.11 -20.44
CA PRO A 262 9.37 -19.09 -19.45
C PRO A 262 7.95 -18.79 -18.94
N VAL A 263 7.25 -19.78 -18.38
CA VAL A 263 5.80 -19.71 -18.09
C VAL A 263 5.48 -19.64 -16.58
N ARG A 264 4.56 -18.74 -16.18
CA ARG A 264 3.96 -18.69 -14.82
C ARG A 264 2.68 -19.55 -14.71
N PRO A 265 2.34 -20.10 -13.53
CA PRO A 265 1.16 -20.96 -13.33
C PRO A 265 -0.17 -20.18 -13.28
N PRO A 266 -1.32 -20.85 -13.52
CA PRO A 266 -2.63 -20.19 -13.68
C PRO A 266 -3.36 -19.85 -12.37
N LEU A 267 -4.18 -18.81 -12.42
CA LEU A 267 -5.09 -18.38 -11.36
C LEU A 267 -6.36 -19.27 -11.28
N GLN A 268 -6.92 -19.43 -10.08
CA GLN A 268 -8.22 -20.09 -9.85
C GLN A 268 -9.22 -19.14 -9.17
N ALA A 269 -10.52 -19.41 -9.35
CA ALA A 269 -11.61 -18.55 -8.89
C ALA A 269 -11.79 -18.55 -7.35
N ALA A 270 -12.24 -17.41 -6.81
CA ALA A 270 -12.49 -17.24 -5.38
C ALA A 270 -13.77 -17.96 -4.91
N LYS A 271 -13.84 -18.23 -3.60
CA LYS A 271 -15.04 -18.62 -2.86
C LYS A 271 -15.28 -17.65 -1.71
N SER A 272 -16.47 -17.69 -1.11
CA SER A 272 -16.97 -16.75 -0.10
C SER A 272 -16.04 -16.55 1.11
N ALA A 273 -16.20 -15.42 1.80
CA ALA A 273 -15.37 -15.03 2.95
C ALA A 273 -15.31 -16.10 4.05
N GLU A 274 -14.09 -16.46 4.44
CA GLU A 274 -13.78 -17.37 5.55
C GLU A 274 -13.21 -16.59 6.77
N GLY A 275 -12.65 -15.38 6.55
CA GLY A 275 -12.19 -14.47 7.60
C GLY A 275 -13.27 -13.55 8.19
N ARG A 276 -12.99 -12.87 9.32
CA ARG A 276 -13.94 -11.91 9.91
C ARG A 276 -14.09 -10.71 8.97
N ARG A 277 -15.25 -10.05 8.96
CA ARG A 277 -15.58 -9.00 7.95
C ARG A 277 -14.75 -7.71 8.01
N TRP A 278 -13.73 -7.63 8.87
CA TRP A 278 -12.77 -6.52 8.97
C TRP A 278 -11.33 -6.96 8.66
N ASP A 279 -11.00 -8.26 8.73
CA ASP A 279 -9.67 -8.78 8.44
C ASP A 279 -9.37 -8.63 6.93
N LEU A 280 -8.30 -7.94 6.53
CA LEU A 280 -8.01 -7.62 5.11
C LEU A 280 -7.86 -8.85 4.20
N TYR A 281 -7.47 -9.99 4.78
CA TYR A 281 -7.24 -11.26 4.10
C TYR A 281 -7.96 -12.39 4.85
N ASN A 282 -8.39 -13.41 4.11
CA ASN A 282 -8.85 -14.67 4.68
C ASN A 282 -7.66 -15.43 5.30
N SER A 283 -7.95 -16.50 6.06
CA SER A 283 -6.96 -17.39 6.70
C SER A 283 -6.02 -18.14 5.75
N ASP A 284 -6.18 -17.98 4.45
CA ASP A 284 -5.36 -18.55 3.37
C ASP A 284 -4.60 -17.49 2.55
N GLY A 285 -4.65 -16.22 2.95
CA GLY A 285 -3.99 -15.10 2.26
C GLY A 285 -4.74 -14.54 1.05
N ARG A 286 -5.90 -15.09 0.65
CA ARG A 286 -6.77 -14.44 -0.34
C ARG A 286 -7.34 -13.14 0.23
N VAL A 287 -7.52 -12.12 -0.61
CA VAL A 287 -8.19 -10.86 -0.22
C VAL A 287 -9.59 -11.17 0.32
N ASN A 288 -9.93 -10.64 1.50
CA ASN A 288 -11.22 -10.87 2.11
C ASN A 288 -12.27 -9.91 1.54
N PRO A 289 -13.33 -10.42 0.87
CA PRO A 289 -14.34 -9.55 0.26
C PRO A 289 -15.17 -8.78 1.30
N GLY A 290 -15.24 -9.26 2.55
CA GLY A 290 -15.95 -8.58 3.63
C GLY A 290 -15.27 -7.27 4.07
N SER A 291 -13.94 -7.28 4.23
CA SER A 291 -13.18 -6.12 4.74
C SER A 291 -13.21 -4.94 3.76
N TRP A 292 -13.17 -5.21 2.45
CA TRP A 292 -13.35 -4.19 1.42
C TRP A 292 -14.76 -3.62 1.39
N ALA A 293 -15.79 -4.48 1.50
CA ALA A 293 -17.19 -4.02 1.56
C ALA A 293 -17.47 -3.14 2.81
N VAL A 294 -16.93 -3.52 3.98
CA VAL A 294 -17.04 -2.72 5.22
C VAL A 294 -16.27 -1.40 5.09
N SER A 295 -15.04 -1.43 4.57
CA SER A 295 -14.22 -0.23 4.38
C SER A 295 -14.85 0.75 3.38
N GLY A 296 -15.46 0.26 2.31
CA GLY A 296 -16.21 1.07 1.35
C GLY A 296 -17.46 1.70 1.97
N ALA A 297 -18.25 0.91 2.72
CA ALA A 297 -19.43 1.44 3.43
C ALA A 297 -19.06 2.54 4.44
N LEU A 298 -17.98 2.38 5.20
CA LEU A 298 -17.52 3.40 6.15
C LEU A 298 -17.10 4.71 5.45
N ARG A 299 -16.42 4.66 4.29
CA ARG A 299 -16.09 5.86 3.49
C ARG A 299 -17.32 6.54 2.90
N LEU A 300 -18.37 5.78 2.58
CA LEU A 300 -19.62 6.33 2.08
C LEU A 300 -20.50 6.89 3.22
N ARG A 301 -20.35 6.39 4.45
CA ARG A 301 -20.90 7.04 5.66
C ARG A 301 -20.17 8.33 5.99
N ASP A 302 -18.85 8.36 5.84
CA ASP A 302 -18.03 9.57 5.99
C ASP A 302 -18.45 10.65 4.98
N THR A 303 -18.55 10.27 3.70
CA THR A 303 -19.11 11.12 2.63
C THR A 303 -20.53 11.60 2.95
N ALA A 304 -21.40 10.74 3.48
CA ALA A 304 -22.75 11.12 3.88
C ALA A 304 -22.77 12.13 5.03
N LEU A 305 -21.84 12.05 5.99
CA LEU A 305 -21.67 13.08 7.03
C LEU A 305 -21.22 14.40 6.41
N THR A 306 -20.18 14.40 5.57
CA THR A 306 -19.69 15.61 4.88
C THR A 306 -20.81 16.31 4.12
N VAL A 307 -21.60 15.57 3.33
CA VAL A 307 -22.73 16.13 2.57
C VAL A 307 -23.80 16.75 3.48
N LEU A 308 -24.15 16.10 4.60
CA LEU A 308 -25.14 16.61 5.55
C LEU A 308 -24.61 17.78 6.41
N GLU A 309 -23.30 17.88 6.61
CA GLU A 309 -22.65 19.05 7.21
C GLU A 309 -22.58 20.22 6.22
N THR A 310 -22.33 19.96 4.93
CA THR A 310 -22.43 20.96 3.84
C THR A 310 -23.86 21.51 3.67
N VAL A 311 -24.90 20.69 3.87
CA VAL A 311 -26.31 21.17 3.91
C VAL A 311 -26.48 22.29 4.92
N ASN A 312 -25.90 22.18 6.12
CA ASN A 312 -25.99 23.23 7.14
C ASN A 312 -25.23 24.50 6.74
N TYR A 313 -24.07 24.37 6.09
CA TYR A 313 -23.32 25.52 5.59
C TYR A 313 -24.12 26.31 4.54
N LEU A 314 -24.65 25.61 3.53
CA LEU A 314 -25.43 26.24 2.45
C LEU A 314 -26.79 26.79 2.94
N GLU A 315 -27.35 26.20 3.99
CA GLU A 315 -28.57 26.71 4.65
C GLU A 315 -28.32 28.02 5.41
N VAL A 316 -27.13 28.25 5.98
CA VAL A 316 -26.76 29.56 6.55
C VAL A 316 -26.70 30.61 5.44
N ASP A 317 -26.03 30.32 4.32
CA ASP A 317 -25.91 31.26 3.20
C ASP A 317 -27.27 31.59 2.56
N ALA A 318 -28.14 30.57 2.37
CA ALA A 318 -29.49 30.76 1.85
C ALA A 318 -30.38 31.58 2.83
N ALA A 319 -30.34 31.26 4.12
CA ALA A 319 -31.11 31.98 5.13
C ALA A 319 -30.70 33.45 5.25
N ASN A 320 -29.39 33.72 5.18
CA ASN A 320 -28.84 35.08 5.15
C ASN A 320 -29.31 35.86 3.90
N ALA A 321 -29.31 35.23 2.73
CA ALA A 321 -29.76 35.85 1.48
C ALA A 321 -31.28 36.13 1.47
N GLU A 322 -32.07 35.28 2.13
CA GLU A 322 -33.53 35.41 2.25
C GLU A 322 -33.99 36.25 3.45
N GLY A 323 -33.07 36.66 4.34
CA GLY A 323 -33.38 37.47 5.53
C GLY A 323 -34.14 36.73 6.63
N ARG A 324 -33.96 35.41 6.74
CA ARG A 324 -34.64 34.51 7.68
C ARG A 324 -33.66 33.81 8.62
N GLU A 325 -34.17 33.16 9.67
CA GLU A 325 -33.35 32.26 10.49
C GLU A 325 -33.02 30.94 9.74
N PRO A 326 -31.83 30.35 9.94
CA PRO A 326 -31.42 29.11 9.30
C PRO A 326 -31.99 27.87 9.99
N ASN A 327 -32.64 27.00 9.23
CA ASN A 327 -33.19 25.70 9.65
C ASN A 327 -32.08 24.64 9.67
N LEU A 328 -31.16 24.72 10.63
CA LEU A 328 -30.01 23.81 10.69
C LEU A 328 -30.40 22.40 11.20
N LEU A 329 -29.84 21.37 10.57
CA LEU A 329 -29.88 19.99 11.06
C LEU A 329 -29.13 19.90 12.39
N SER A 330 -29.75 19.25 13.39
CA SER A 330 -29.05 18.89 14.62
C SER A 330 -27.99 17.81 14.37
N ARG A 331 -26.96 17.73 15.22
CA ARG A 331 -25.93 16.69 15.15
C ARG A 331 -26.51 15.26 15.21
N GLU A 332 -27.62 15.09 15.93
CA GLU A 332 -28.37 13.83 15.99
C GLU A 332 -29.08 13.52 14.66
N ALA A 333 -29.75 14.51 14.06
CA ALA A 333 -30.37 14.36 12.74
C ALA A 333 -29.35 14.05 11.63
N ILE A 334 -28.18 14.71 11.64
CA ILE A 334 -27.05 14.39 10.74
C ILE A 334 -26.62 12.93 10.95
N THR A 335 -26.39 12.52 12.21
CA THR A 335 -25.88 11.18 12.55
C THR A 335 -26.86 10.05 12.17
N GLY A 336 -28.17 10.27 12.35
CA GLY A 336 -29.22 9.35 11.94
C GLY A 336 -29.33 9.25 10.41
N THR A 337 -29.54 10.38 9.74
CA THR A 337 -29.73 10.47 8.29
C THR A 337 -28.52 9.97 7.51
N ALA A 338 -27.29 10.14 8.02
CA ALA A 338 -26.06 9.66 7.38
C ALA A 338 -26.08 8.14 7.10
N THR A 339 -26.80 7.34 7.89
CA THR A 339 -26.88 5.88 7.68
C THR A 339 -27.82 5.53 6.52
N ALA A 340 -28.92 6.27 6.33
CA ALA A 340 -29.79 6.12 5.16
C ALA A 340 -29.11 6.66 3.88
N MET A 341 -28.47 7.83 3.98
CA MET A 341 -27.71 8.46 2.89
C MET A 341 -26.53 7.59 2.44
N MET A 342 -25.80 6.93 3.37
CA MET A 342 -24.80 5.91 3.04
C MET A 342 -25.38 4.79 2.16
N GLY A 343 -26.59 4.30 2.48
CA GLY A 343 -27.27 3.27 1.68
C GLY A 343 -27.59 3.74 0.26
N ALA A 344 -28.08 4.97 0.11
CA ALA A 344 -28.33 5.59 -1.19
C ALA A 344 -27.04 5.78 -2.00
N LEU A 345 -25.98 6.30 -1.38
CA LEU A 345 -24.67 6.51 -2.02
C LEU A 345 -24.02 5.18 -2.44
N VAL A 346 -24.17 4.08 -1.68
CA VAL A 346 -23.75 2.74 -2.13
C VAL A 346 -24.47 2.34 -3.42
N GLY A 347 -25.78 2.59 -3.52
CA GLY A 347 -26.56 2.32 -4.74
C GLY A 347 -26.13 3.17 -5.94
N VAL A 348 -25.69 4.41 -5.70
CA VAL A 348 -25.13 5.29 -6.74
C VAL A 348 -23.74 4.81 -7.19
N VAL A 349 -22.84 4.48 -6.25
CA VAL A 349 -21.49 3.97 -6.55
C VAL A 349 -21.54 2.65 -7.32
N ASP A 350 -22.44 1.74 -6.95
CA ASP A 350 -22.65 0.48 -7.68
C ASP A 350 -23.07 0.74 -9.15
N GLN A 351 -24.01 1.67 -9.39
CA GLN A 351 -24.43 2.05 -10.75
C GLN A 351 -23.30 2.73 -11.54
N VAL A 352 -22.51 3.61 -10.90
CA VAL A 352 -21.35 4.25 -11.52
C VAL A 352 -20.27 3.21 -11.86
N GLN A 353 -20.01 2.23 -10.99
CA GLN A 353 -19.09 1.12 -11.30
C GLN A 353 -19.60 0.27 -12.48
N MET A 354 -20.90 -0.04 -12.52
CA MET A 354 -21.49 -0.80 -13.63
C MET A 354 -21.31 -0.07 -14.97
N ARG A 355 -21.48 1.26 -15.00
CA ARG A 355 -21.18 2.09 -16.19
C ARG A 355 -19.69 2.08 -16.55
N ILE A 356 -18.80 2.30 -15.59
CA ILE A 356 -17.33 2.29 -15.80
C ILE A 356 -16.83 0.95 -16.36
N THR A 357 -17.42 -0.16 -15.92
CA THR A 357 -16.91 -1.51 -16.21
C THR A 357 -17.68 -2.26 -17.31
N GLY A 358 -18.77 -1.68 -17.83
CA GLY A 358 -19.67 -2.35 -18.79
C GLY A 358 -20.38 -3.60 -18.23
N ARG A 359 -20.36 -3.81 -16.90
CA ARG A 359 -20.87 -5.05 -16.27
C ARG A 359 -22.29 -4.88 -15.75
N ALA A 360 -23.10 -5.91 -15.94
CA ALA A 360 -24.48 -5.97 -15.43
C ALA A 360 -24.59 -6.00 -13.89
N HIS A 361 -23.48 -6.20 -13.16
CA HIS A 361 -23.44 -6.27 -11.71
C HIS A 361 -22.20 -5.54 -11.15
N ALA A 362 -22.40 -4.75 -10.10
CA ALA A 362 -21.32 -4.12 -9.34
C ALA A 362 -20.46 -5.16 -8.60
N ASN A 363 -19.15 -4.94 -8.55
CA ASN A 363 -18.18 -5.79 -7.88
C ASN A 363 -17.47 -4.99 -6.78
N ARG A 364 -18.06 -4.94 -5.57
CA ARG A 364 -17.64 -4.08 -4.45
C ARG A 364 -16.26 -4.39 -3.83
N ILE A 365 -15.50 -5.30 -4.43
CA ILE A 365 -14.14 -5.69 -4.03
C ILE A 365 -13.09 -5.37 -5.11
N ASP A 366 -13.53 -4.83 -6.24
CA ASP A 366 -12.68 -4.39 -7.35
C ASP A 366 -12.23 -2.93 -7.13
N GLY A 367 -11.04 -2.58 -7.61
CA GLY A 367 -10.52 -1.21 -7.56
C GLY A 367 -11.45 -0.21 -8.26
N SER A 368 -12.18 -0.66 -9.28
CA SER A 368 -13.20 0.13 -9.97
C SER A 368 -14.34 0.62 -9.04
N HIS A 369 -14.70 -0.11 -7.97
CA HIS A 369 -15.66 0.38 -6.96
C HIS A 369 -15.07 1.50 -6.09
N THR A 370 -13.79 1.38 -5.74
CA THR A 370 -13.07 2.45 -5.03
C THR A 370 -12.92 3.70 -5.89
N THR A 371 -12.71 3.57 -7.20
CA THR A 371 -12.70 4.70 -8.14
C THR A 371 -14.08 5.34 -8.26
N ALA A 372 -15.14 4.55 -8.47
CA ALA A 372 -16.53 5.05 -8.48
C ALA A 372 -16.88 5.81 -7.18
N SER A 373 -16.48 5.27 -6.01
CA SER A 373 -16.69 5.92 -4.71
C SER A 373 -15.98 7.27 -4.58
N LYS A 374 -14.80 7.46 -5.17
CA LYS A 374 -14.10 8.75 -5.18
C LYS A 374 -14.81 9.79 -6.04
N VAL A 375 -15.25 9.41 -7.24
CA VAL A 375 -15.93 10.35 -8.16
C VAL A 375 -17.31 10.74 -7.61
N VAL A 376 -18.06 9.80 -7.05
CA VAL A 376 -19.34 10.09 -6.37
C VAL A 376 -19.13 11.01 -5.15
N HIS A 377 -18.07 10.82 -4.36
CA HIS A 377 -17.71 11.74 -3.28
C HIS A 377 -17.40 13.15 -3.79
N GLN A 378 -16.59 13.28 -4.85
CA GLN A 378 -16.29 14.58 -5.46
C GLN A 378 -17.57 15.29 -5.90
N VAL A 379 -18.42 14.61 -6.70
CA VAL A 379 -19.63 15.21 -7.26
C VAL A 379 -20.60 15.61 -6.15
N ALA A 380 -20.86 14.75 -5.17
CA ALA A 380 -21.80 15.03 -4.08
C ALA A 380 -21.34 16.14 -3.10
N THR A 381 -20.04 16.46 -3.05
CA THR A 381 -19.48 17.46 -2.12
C THR A 381 -19.02 18.77 -2.78
N ARG A 382 -18.86 18.80 -4.11
CA ARG A 382 -18.31 19.96 -4.84
C ARG A 382 -19.14 20.37 -6.05
N ASP A 383 -19.44 19.42 -6.93
CA ASP A 383 -20.00 19.73 -8.25
C ASP A 383 -21.54 19.84 -8.19
N LEU A 384 -22.17 19.06 -7.30
CA LEU A 384 -23.61 19.04 -6.99
C LEU A 384 -23.81 18.90 -5.46
N PRO A 385 -23.45 19.90 -4.64
CA PRO A 385 -23.65 19.83 -3.19
C PRO A 385 -25.15 19.83 -2.83
N LEU A 386 -25.52 19.05 -1.81
CA LEU A 386 -26.90 18.94 -1.34
C LEU A 386 -27.33 20.19 -0.54
N THR A 387 -28.55 20.68 -0.78
CA THR A 387 -29.14 21.81 -0.05
C THR A 387 -30.27 21.35 0.88
N ARG A 388 -30.69 22.21 1.82
CA ARG A 388 -31.73 21.89 2.82
C ARG A 388 -33.06 21.51 2.16
N ALA A 389 -33.53 22.33 1.21
CA ALA A 389 -34.77 22.09 0.47
C ALA A 389 -34.74 20.76 -0.32
N VAL A 390 -33.59 20.40 -0.91
CA VAL A 390 -33.43 19.14 -1.66
C VAL A 390 -33.31 17.94 -0.72
N LEU A 391 -32.82 18.12 0.51
CA LEU A 391 -32.78 17.06 1.53
C LEU A 391 -34.18 16.74 2.09
N ASP A 392 -35.01 17.76 2.35
CA ASP A 392 -36.33 17.59 2.96
C ASP A 392 -37.40 17.06 2.00
N ASP A 393 -37.25 17.27 0.69
CA ASP A 393 -38.11 16.68 -0.35
C ASP A 393 -37.54 15.33 -0.83
N ASP A 394 -38.30 14.23 -0.70
CA ASP A 394 -37.89 12.89 -1.15
C ASP A 394 -37.77 12.76 -2.68
N ALA A 395 -38.59 13.47 -3.46
CA ALA A 395 -38.51 13.49 -4.91
C ALA A 395 -37.30 14.31 -5.39
N ALA A 396 -37.05 15.49 -4.80
CA ALA A 396 -35.87 16.29 -5.09
C ALA A 396 -34.58 15.55 -4.69
N LYS A 397 -34.55 14.91 -3.53
CA LYS A 397 -33.45 14.05 -3.06
C LYS A 397 -33.18 12.88 -4.02
N ALA A 398 -34.23 12.22 -4.51
CA ALA A 398 -34.10 11.17 -5.51
C ALA A 398 -33.58 11.72 -6.85
N GLN A 399 -34.04 12.89 -7.30
CA GLN A 399 -33.52 13.54 -8.50
C GLN A 399 -32.04 13.91 -8.35
N TRP A 400 -31.64 14.48 -7.21
CA TRP A 400 -30.24 14.79 -6.89
C TRP A 400 -29.34 13.54 -6.93
N LEU A 401 -29.78 12.42 -6.33
CA LEU A 401 -29.05 11.15 -6.42
C LEU A 401 -28.87 10.65 -7.86
N ASN A 402 -29.87 10.88 -8.74
CA ASN A 402 -29.73 10.58 -10.17
C ASN A 402 -28.72 11.51 -10.84
N SER A 403 -28.78 12.83 -10.61
CA SER A 403 -27.82 13.80 -11.15
C SER A 403 -26.38 13.53 -10.68
N VAL A 404 -26.19 13.17 -9.41
CA VAL A 404 -24.89 12.75 -8.86
C VAL A 404 -24.39 11.48 -9.55
N ARG A 405 -25.24 10.46 -9.75
CA ARG A 405 -24.89 9.24 -10.53
C ARG A 405 -24.49 9.58 -11.96
N ASP A 406 -25.23 10.46 -12.62
CA ASP A 406 -25.06 10.74 -14.04
C ASP A 406 -23.77 11.53 -14.29
N LEU A 407 -23.56 12.64 -13.58
CA LEU A 407 -22.31 13.41 -13.65
C LEU A 407 -21.10 12.61 -13.15
N ALA A 408 -21.23 11.78 -12.10
CA ALA A 408 -20.12 10.92 -11.66
C ALA A 408 -19.81 9.79 -12.66
N GLY A 409 -20.82 9.32 -13.41
CA GLY A 409 -20.63 8.39 -14.52
C GLY A 409 -19.87 9.03 -15.68
N GLU A 410 -20.25 10.26 -16.07
CA GLU A 410 -19.59 11.04 -17.11
C GLU A 410 -18.14 11.38 -16.76
N ILE A 411 -17.88 11.92 -15.56
CA ILE A 411 -16.52 12.23 -15.08
C ILE A 411 -15.65 10.97 -15.02
N ALA A 412 -16.20 9.84 -14.56
CA ALA A 412 -15.45 8.60 -14.51
C ALA A 412 -15.16 8.02 -15.91
N HIS A 413 -16.10 8.12 -16.85
CA HIS A 413 -15.88 7.71 -18.24
C HIS A 413 -14.85 8.61 -18.94
N ALA A 414 -14.92 9.92 -18.73
CA ALA A 414 -13.94 10.88 -19.25
C ALA A 414 -12.54 10.61 -18.68
N ALA A 415 -12.45 10.34 -17.37
CA ALA A 415 -11.18 9.96 -16.73
C ALA A 415 -10.62 8.63 -17.29
N VAL A 416 -11.47 7.62 -17.50
CA VAL A 416 -11.04 6.33 -18.11
C VAL A 416 -10.53 6.54 -19.54
N ALA A 417 -11.30 7.22 -20.40
CA ALA A 417 -10.89 7.50 -21.78
C ALA A 417 -9.60 8.34 -21.86
N LEU A 418 -9.43 9.32 -20.96
CA LEU A 418 -8.20 10.08 -20.83
C LEU A 418 -7.03 9.18 -20.41
N THR A 419 -7.21 8.31 -19.42
CA THR A 419 -6.16 7.34 -19.04
C THR A 419 -5.86 6.31 -20.13
N GLU A 420 -6.82 5.95 -20.99
CA GLU A 420 -6.58 5.07 -22.13
C GLU A 420 -5.74 5.77 -23.21
N SER A 421 -6.03 7.04 -23.52
CA SER A 421 -5.19 7.84 -24.43
C SER A 421 -3.77 8.07 -23.87
N TYR A 422 -3.63 8.34 -22.57
CA TYR A 422 -2.32 8.50 -21.93
C TYR A 422 -1.56 7.16 -21.87
N ALA A 423 -2.21 6.06 -21.48
CA ALA A 423 -1.57 4.75 -21.43
C ALA A 423 -1.10 4.28 -22.82
N THR A 424 -1.83 4.63 -23.88
CA THR A 424 -1.43 4.36 -25.27
C THR A 424 -0.30 5.30 -25.73
N ALA A 425 -0.27 6.55 -25.25
CA ALA A 425 0.79 7.51 -25.57
C ALA A 425 2.11 7.26 -24.80
N THR A 426 2.05 6.67 -23.60
CA THR A 426 3.23 6.28 -22.80
C THR A 426 3.54 4.78 -22.87
N ALA A 427 2.93 4.05 -23.82
CA ALA A 427 3.28 2.66 -24.08
C ALA A 427 4.55 2.59 -24.93
N ASP A 428 5.69 2.36 -24.28
CA ASP A 428 6.78 1.61 -24.92
C ASP A 428 6.22 0.30 -25.51
N PRO A 429 6.77 -0.21 -26.62
CA PRO A 429 6.19 -1.33 -27.37
C PRO A 429 6.09 -2.59 -26.49
N VAL A 430 4.87 -2.83 -25.99
CA VAL A 430 4.52 -3.93 -25.09
C VAL A 430 5.03 -5.27 -25.65
N PRO A 431 5.86 -6.01 -24.90
CA PRO A 431 6.31 -7.34 -25.31
C PRO A 431 5.12 -8.23 -25.64
N ALA A 432 5.04 -8.74 -26.88
CA ALA A 432 3.89 -9.48 -27.40
C ALA A 432 3.72 -10.84 -26.70
N GLY A 433 3.09 -10.81 -25.53
CA GLY A 433 3.06 -11.90 -24.55
C GLY A 433 2.69 -11.44 -23.14
N ASP A 434 2.90 -10.15 -22.83
CA ASP A 434 2.41 -9.52 -21.60
C ASP A 434 0.87 -9.68 -21.44
N ALA A 435 0.44 -9.75 -20.19
CA ALA A 435 -0.96 -9.75 -19.80
C ALA A 435 -1.69 -8.49 -20.30
N SER A 436 -1.03 -7.34 -20.45
CA SER A 436 -1.63 -6.12 -21.01
C SER A 436 -2.11 -6.29 -22.46
N GLY A 437 -1.31 -6.94 -23.33
CA GLY A 437 -1.71 -7.24 -24.71
C GLY A 437 -2.91 -8.19 -24.78
N ARG A 438 -2.98 -9.16 -23.86
CA ARG A 438 -4.18 -10.01 -23.70
C ARG A 438 -5.34 -9.28 -23.04
N ALA A 439 -5.07 -8.29 -22.17
CA ALA A 439 -6.09 -7.46 -21.55
C ALA A 439 -6.75 -6.54 -22.58
N HIS A 440 -6.00 -5.93 -23.51
CA HIS A 440 -6.59 -5.24 -24.66
C HIS A 440 -7.39 -6.20 -25.57
N GLN A 441 -6.88 -7.41 -25.84
CA GLN A 441 -7.67 -8.43 -26.58
C GLN A 441 -8.88 -8.96 -25.79
N GLN A 442 -8.90 -8.87 -24.46
CA GLN A 442 -10.06 -9.20 -23.63
C GLN A 442 -11.01 -8.01 -23.45
N ALA A 443 -10.53 -6.77 -23.50
CA ALA A 443 -11.34 -5.56 -23.57
C ALA A 443 -12.07 -5.49 -24.92
N ALA A 444 -11.36 -5.71 -26.02
CA ALA A 444 -11.95 -5.84 -27.37
C ALA A 444 -12.90 -7.06 -27.53
N LYS A 445 -12.87 -8.02 -26.61
CA LYS A 445 -13.84 -9.14 -26.51
C LYS A 445 -14.94 -8.93 -25.46
N GLN A 446 -14.79 -7.94 -24.57
CA GLN A 446 -15.82 -7.50 -23.62
C GLN A 446 -16.66 -6.36 -24.20
N ASN A 447 -16.07 -5.57 -25.09
CA ASN A 447 -16.70 -4.56 -25.93
C ASN A 447 -16.68 -4.98 -27.42
N PRO A 448 -17.33 -6.09 -27.82
CA PRO A 448 -17.53 -6.36 -29.25
C PRO A 448 -18.47 -5.26 -29.82
N PRO A 449 -18.16 -4.66 -30.99
CA PRO A 449 -19.13 -3.83 -31.68
C PRO A 449 -20.34 -4.67 -32.11
N GLU A 450 -21.52 -4.06 -32.15
CA GLU A 450 -22.72 -4.72 -32.68
C GLU A 450 -22.55 -5.00 -34.18
N VAL A 451 -22.39 -6.28 -34.55
CA VAL A 451 -22.35 -6.74 -35.94
C VAL A 451 -23.68 -7.43 -36.27
N PRO A 452 -24.41 -7.01 -37.33
CA PRO A 452 -25.70 -7.59 -37.67
C PRO A 452 -25.68 -9.09 -38.02
N SER A 453 -26.81 -9.74 -37.78
CA SER A 453 -27.02 -11.19 -37.95
C SER A 453 -26.84 -11.70 -39.39
N GLY A 454 -26.05 -12.77 -39.57
CA GLY A 454 -25.93 -13.51 -40.84
C GLY A 454 -25.54 -15.00 -40.63
N PRO A 455 -25.98 -15.95 -41.47
CA PRO A 455 -25.79 -17.40 -41.21
C PRO A 455 -24.42 -17.98 -41.63
N PRO A 456 -24.03 -19.18 -41.13
CA PRO A 456 -22.66 -19.72 -41.25
C PRO A 456 -22.48 -20.86 -42.27
N THR A 457 -21.22 -21.16 -42.63
CA THR A 457 -20.83 -22.42 -43.31
C THR A 457 -19.41 -22.89 -42.99
N SER A 458 -19.31 -24.15 -42.54
CA SER A 458 -18.25 -25.16 -42.79
C SER A 458 -16.77 -24.96 -42.35
N ALA A 459 -16.24 -25.99 -41.67
CA ALA A 459 -14.81 -26.32 -41.43
C ALA A 459 -14.37 -27.45 -42.42
N PRO A 460 -13.24 -28.22 -42.30
CA PRO A 460 -12.17 -28.34 -41.27
C PRO A 460 -10.72 -28.19 -41.89
N THR A 461 -9.57 -28.85 -41.58
CA THR A 461 -9.19 -30.08 -40.81
C THR A 461 -7.67 -30.20 -40.49
N GLN A 462 -7.31 -31.05 -39.51
CA GLN A 462 -6.13 -31.97 -39.42
C GLN A 462 -4.67 -31.50 -39.09
N GLN A 463 -4.08 -32.23 -38.12
CA GLN A 463 -2.69 -32.78 -37.99
C GLN A 463 -1.46 -31.82 -38.02
N ASN A 464 -0.38 -32.00 -37.23
CA ASN A 464 0.27 -33.26 -36.80
C ASN A 464 1.19 -33.13 -35.54
N ARG A 465 1.76 -34.26 -35.07
CA ARG A 465 2.83 -34.40 -34.02
C ARG A 465 3.70 -35.63 -34.42
N PRO A 466 5.05 -35.69 -34.24
CA PRO A 466 5.73 -36.13 -32.98
C PRO A 466 7.17 -35.52 -32.85
N ALA A 467 8.18 -35.93 -32.06
CA ALA A 467 8.45 -36.43 -30.69
C ALA A 467 10.01 -36.50 -30.52
N ASN A 468 10.51 -37.00 -29.38
CA ASN A 468 11.94 -37.34 -29.08
C ASN A 468 12.94 -36.17 -28.89
N SER A 469 14.04 -36.29 -28.11
CA SER A 469 14.52 -37.36 -27.19
C SER A 469 15.47 -36.80 -26.10
N ALA A 470 15.80 -37.59 -25.06
CA ALA A 470 16.61 -37.18 -23.90
C ALA A 470 18.12 -37.47 -24.02
N VAL A 471 18.95 -36.79 -23.21
CA VAL A 471 20.39 -37.04 -23.00
C VAL A 471 20.75 -36.84 -21.51
N THR A 472 21.77 -37.55 -21.00
CA THR A 472 22.09 -37.74 -19.58
C THR A 472 23.18 -36.77 -19.04
N GLN A 473 23.26 -36.62 -17.71
CA GLN A 473 24.31 -35.90 -16.97
C GLN A 473 25.70 -36.56 -17.02
N PRO A 474 26.76 -35.80 -16.67
CA PRO A 474 27.80 -36.26 -15.74
C PRO A 474 28.05 -35.29 -14.55
N HIS A 475 28.99 -35.65 -13.66
CA HIS A 475 29.12 -35.15 -12.29
C HIS A 475 29.97 -33.87 -12.07
N THR A 476 29.86 -33.33 -10.85
CA THR A 476 30.55 -32.20 -10.23
C THR A 476 32.03 -32.45 -9.87
N PRO A 477 32.89 -31.40 -9.89
CA PRO A 477 34.08 -31.31 -9.04
C PRO A 477 33.74 -30.80 -7.63
N ASP A 478 34.43 -31.33 -6.62
CA ASP A 478 34.46 -30.86 -5.23
C ASP A 478 35.69 -29.95 -5.01
N PHE A 479 35.62 -29.04 -4.04
CA PHE A 479 36.68 -28.08 -3.70
C PHE A 479 36.86 -27.87 -2.17
N SER A 480 36.49 -28.83 -1.32
CA SER A 480 36.91 -28.79 0.09
C SER A 480 38.39 -29.19 0.26
N VAL A 481 39.23 -28.25 0.66
CA VAL A 481 40.53 -28.52 1.32
C VAL A 481 40.67 -27.54 2.50
N SER A 482 41.01 -28.07 3.67
CA SER A 482 41.26 -27.37 4.93
C SER A 482 42.75 -26.89 4.98
N ASP A 483 43.31 -26.21 5.98
CA ASP A 483 43.07 -26.14 7.44
C ASP A 483 43.23 -24.71 7.99
N GLY A 484 42.70 -24.41 9.19
CA GLY A 484 42.97 -23.13 9.87
C GLY A 484 41.97 -22.66 10.95
N ASP A 485 41.80 -23.45 12.02
CA ASP A 485 41.20 -23.05 13.33
C ASP A 485 39.71 -22.58 13.41
N ASP A 486 39.26 -22.43 14.66
CA ASP A 486 38.00 -21.90 15.18
C ASP A 486 36.66 -22.58 14.78
N THR A 487 36.19 -23.46 15.68
CA THR A 487 34.81 -23.97 15.72
C THR A 487 34.11 -23.49 17.00
N GLN A 488 32.79 -23.30 17.08
CA GLN A 488 31.74 -23.10 16.07
C GLN A 488 30.52 -22.47 16.77
N THR A 489 29.93 -21.40 16.24
CA THR A 489 28.51 -21.08 16.48
C THR A 489 27.86 -20.71 15.15
N ALA A 490 27.04 -21.62 14.64
CA ALA A 490 26.62 -21.61 13.23
C ALA A 490 25.61 -20.50 12.88
N GLN A 491 25.68 -20.07 11.62
CA GLN A 491 24.68 -19.23 10.97
C GLN A 491 23.28 -19.87 11.11
N ARG A 492 22.29 -19.12 11.60
CA ARG A 492 20.89 -19.55 11.59
C ARG A 492 20.16 -18.99 10.38
N ALA A 493 19.66 -19.90 9.54
CA ALA A 493 18.63 -19.62 8.55
C ALA A 493 17.38 -18.97 9.22
N PRO A 494 16.54 -18.24 8.47
CA PRO A 494 15.32 -17.65 9.01
C PRO A 494 14.44 -18.72 9.68
N VAL A 495 13.89 -18.39 10.84
CA VAL A 495 13.07 -19.32 11.64
C VAL A 495 11.73 -19.54 10.94
N ALA A 496 11.65 -20.63 10.17
CA ALA A 496 10.40 -21.14 9.63
C ALA A 496 9.35 -21.27 10.75
N SER A 497 8.08 -21.01 10.46
CA SER A 497 7.01 -21.12 11.44
C SER A 497 6.88 -22.56 11.98
N VAL A 498 6.31 -22.75 13.16
CA VAL A 498 6.08 -24.10 13.73
C VAL A 498 5.30 -24.99 12.75
N ARG A 499 4.36 -24.40 12.00
CA ARG A 499 3.63 -25.07 10.91
C ARG A 499 4.54 -25.57 9.79
N GLU A 500 5.48 -24.73 9.33
CA GLU A 500 6.43 -25.09 8.27
C GLU A 500 7.48 -26.09 8.74
N GLN A 501 7.97 -25.95 9.98
CA GLN A 501 8.85 -26.96 10.62
C GLN A 501 8.15 -28.31 10.70
N ASN A 502 6.93 -28.34 11.23
CA ASN A 502 6.14 -29.57 11.38
C ASN A 502 5.75 -30.19 10.04
N ALA A 503 5.46 -29.37 9.02
CA ALA A 503 5.22 -29.83 7.66
C ALA A 503 6.49 -30.44 7.03
N ALA A 504 7.65 -29.78 7.19
CA ALA A 504 8.93 -30.27 6.69
C ALA A 504 9.37 -31.59 7.37
N LEU A 505 9.09 -31.77 8.67
CA LEU A 505 9.30 -33.04 9.38
C LEU A 505 8.41 -34.17 8.85
N LEU A 506 7.14 -33.88 8.53
CA LEU A 506 6.19 -34.88 8.03
C LEU A 506 6.38 -35.21 6.55
N GLN A 507 6.88 -34.28 5.72
CA GLN A 507 6.94 -34.43 4.27
C GLN A 507 7.74 -35.66 3.78
N PRO A 508 8.92 -36.01 4.35
CA PRO A 508 9.62 -37.25 4.02
C PRO A 508 8.84 -38.51 4.38
N LEU A 509 8.17 -38.52 5.54
CA LEU A 509 7.36 -39.65 6.01
C LEU A 509 6.12 -39.88 5.13
N LEU A 510 5.46 -38.79 4.73
CA LEU A 510 4.31 -38.81 3.82
C LEU A 510 4.70 -39.32 2.43
N ALA A 511 5.83 -38.87 1.90
CA ALA A 511 6.37 -39.35 0.63
C ALA A 511 6.73 -40.85 0.69
N ALA A 512 7.41 -41.30 1.75
CA ALA A 512 7.78 -42.69 1.94
C ALA A 512 6.58 -43.64 2.17
N ALA A 513 5.49 -43.15 2.78
CA ALA A 513 4.25 -43.90 2.96
C ALA A 513 3.30 -43.86 1.74
N ASN A 514 3.55 -42.94 0.79
CA ASN A 514 2.63 -42.56 -0.30
C ASN A 514 1.23 -42.15 0.21
N LEU A 515 1.20 -41.18 1.14
CA LEU A 515 -0.01 -40.59 1.73
C LEU A 515 -0.05 -39.07 1.52
N ALA A 516 -1.23 -38.49 1.33
CA ALA A 516 -1.40 -37.04 1.33
C ALA A 516 -1.53 -36.51 2.78
N PRO A 517 -1.19 -35.22 3.06
CA PRO A 517 -1.26 -34.67 4.41
C PRO A 517 -2.63 -34.85 5.10
N ARG A 518 -3.72 -34.72 4.34
CA ARG A 518 -5.11 -34.91 4.84
C ARG A 518 -5.36 -36.32 5.38
N ASP A 519 -4.66 -37.33 4.85
CA ASP A 519 -4.88 -38.74 5.17
C ASP A 519 -4.22 -39.10 6.52
N VAL A 520 -3.31 -38.26 7.02
CA VAL A 520 -2.58 -38.42 8.29
C VAL A 520 -3.03 -37.43 9.38
N MET A 521 -3.63 -36.30 9.01
CA MET A 521 -4.14 -35.32 10.00
C MET A 521 -5.05 -35.91 11.09
N PRO A 522 -5.99 -36.84 10.81
CA PRO A 522 -6.80 -37.46 11.87
C PRO A 522 -5.96 -38.27 12.89
N LEU A 523 -4.90 -38.95 12.45
CA LEU A 523 -3.98 -39.65 13.35
C LEU A 523 -3.18 -38.66 14.21
N ILE A 524 -2.79 -37.50 13.65
CA ILE A 524 -2.12 -36.42 14.40
C ILE A 524 -3.06 -35.84 15.46
N ARG A 525 -4.35 -35.64 15.14
CA ARG A 525 -5.36 -35.21 16.13
C ARG A 525 -5.55 -36.24 17.24
N GLU A 526 -5.68 -37.51 16.90
CA GLU A 526 -5.85 -38.60 17.87
C GLU A 526 -4.62 -38.77 18.79
N HIS A 527 -3.41 -38.69 18.24
CA HIS A 527 -2.16 -38.94 18.99
C HIS A 527 -1.72 -37.76 19.86
N PHE A 528 -1.92 -36.52 19.40
CA PHE A 528 -1.50 -35.31 20.13
C PHE A 528 -2.65 -34.51 20.79
N GLN A 529 -3.91 -34.90 20.58
CA GLN A 529 -5.12 -34.21 21.07
C GLN A 529 -5.26 -32.75 20.58
N VAL A 530 -4.70 -32.45 19.40
CA VAL A 530 -4.71 -31.13 18.76
C VAL A 530 -5.77 -31.02 17.65
N ASN A 531 -6.09 -29.79 17.23
CA ASN A 531 -6.94 -29.56 16.06
C ASN A 531 -6.13 -29.22 14.79
N ARG A 532 -4.98 -28.53 14.95
CA ARG A 532 -4.07 -28.10 13.88
C ARG A 532 -2.67 -28.70 14.08
N LEU A 533 -1.90 -28.77 13.00
CA LEU A 533 -0.49 -29.18 13.06
C LEU A 533 0.38 -28.15 13.79
N ASP A 534 -0.03 -26.89 13.73
CA ASP A 534 0.63 -25.72 14.33
C ASP A 534 0.63 -25.78 15.88
N ASP A 535 -0.31 -26.53 16.45
CA ASP A 535 -0.50 -26.70 17.90
C ASP A 535 0.48 -27.75 18.50
N VAL A 536 1.16 -28.55 17.66
CA VAL A 536 2.09 -29.60 18.10
C VAL A 536 3.49 -29.02 18.30
N ALA A 537 4.06 -29.18 19.49
CA ALA A 537 5.46 -28.82 19.75
C ALA A 537 6.41 -29.64 18.85
N THR A 538 7.28 -28.97 18.10
CA THR A 538 8.14 -29.56 17.06
C THR A 538 8.90 -30.82 17.52
N GLN A 539 9.45 -30.80 18.74
CA GLN A 539 10.21 -31.90 19.35
C GLN A 539 9.36 -33.17 19.60
N ASN A 540 8.07 -32.99 19.93
CA ASN A 540 7.14 -34.11 20.14
C ASN A 540 6.75 -34.74 18.80
N LEU A 541 6.60 -33.92 17.75
CA LEU A 541 6.35 -34.40 16.39
C LEU A 541 7.57 -35.11 15.82
N GLU A 542 8.77 -34.56 16.00
CA GLU A 542 10.04 -35.12 15.54
C GLU A 542 10.28 -36.54 16.11
N SER A 543 10.14 -36.72 17.42
CA SER A 543 10.27 -38.03 18.07
C SER A 543 9.19 -39.04 17.64
N THR A 544 7.96 -38.58 17.41
CA THR A 544 6.87 -39.42 16.90
C THR A 544 7.11 -39.81 15.42
N VAL A 545 7.56 -38.89 14.58
CA VAL A 545 7.93 -39.14 13.18
C VAL A 545 9.10 -40.12 13.08
N ALA A 546 10.11 -39.99 13.95
CA ALA A 546 11.22 -40.94 14.07
C ALA A 546 10.78 -42.34 14.55
N THR A 547 9.63 -42.45 15.22
CA THR A 547 9.02 -43.73 15.62
C THR A 547 8.17 -44.32 14.48
N TRP A 548 7.44 -43.48 13.74
CA TRP A 548 6.63 -43.90 12.60
C TRP A 548 7.46 -44.32 11.38
N SER A 549 8.61 -43.69 11.14
CA SER A 549 9.52 -44.04 10.04
C SER A 549 10.14 -45.43 10.19
N GLN A 550 10.32 -45.92 11.43
CA GLN A 550 10.82 -47.28 11.71
C GLN A 550 9.86 -48.40 11.27
N ASN A 551 8.57 -48.10 11.03
CA ASN A 551 7.59 -49.08 10.57
C ASN A 551 6.53 -48.45 9.65
N LEU A 552 6.96 -48.02 8.46
CA LEU A 552 6.11 -47.42 7.43
C LEU A 552 4.83 -48.21 7.13
N PRO A 553 4.82 -49.57 7.02
CA PRO A 553 3.58 -50.31 6.80
C PRO A 553 2.57 -50.16 7.94
N ARG A 554 3.02 -50.23 9.20
CA ARG A 554 2.16 -50.05 10.38
C ARG A 554 1.68 -48.61 10.52
N PHE A 555 2.55 -47.63 10.29
CA PHE A 555 2.17 -46.22 10.25
C PHE A 555 1.07 -45.98 9.22
N ARG A 556 1.25 -46.45 7.99
CA ARG A 556 0.26 -46.31 6.91
C ARG A 556 -1.09 -46.95 7.26
N GLN A 557 -1.09 -48.20 7.74
CA GLN A 557 -2.33 -48.87 8.17
C GLN A 557 -3.07 -48.08 9.27
N THR A 558 -2.30 -47.50 10.21
CA THR A 558 -2.86 -46.73 11.33
C THR A 558 -3.43 -45.38 10.86
N ALA A 559 -2.75 -44.70 9.94
CA ALA A 559 -3.25 -43.47 9.32
C ALA A 559 -4.52 -43.71 8.49
N GLU A 560 -4.53 -44.72 7.61
CA GLU A 560 -5.72 -45.09 6.84
C GLU A 560 -6.90 -45.48 7.76
N ALA A 561 -6.65 -46.13 8.90
CA ALA A 561 -7.68 -46.48 9.88
C ALA A 561 -8.18 -45.27 10.70
N ALA A 562 -7.35 -44.28 10.99
CA ALA A 562 -7.76 -43.02 11.61
C ALA A 562 -8.63 -42.19 10.63
N TYR A 563 -8.20 -42.05 9.38
CA TYR A 563 -8.94 -41.33 8.33
C TYR A 563 -10.32 -41.95 8.05
N ARG A 564 -10.43 -43.27 7.99
CA ARG A 564 -11.72 -43.96 7.83
C ARG A 564 -12.66 -43.75 9.01
N ARG A 565 -12.15 -43.63 10.24
CA ARG A 565 -12.96 -43.31 11.44
C ARG A 565 -13.44 -41.86 11.42
N ASP A 566 -12.57 -40.91 11.09
CA ASP A 566 -12.88 -39.47 10.97
C ASP A 566 -13.96 -39.20 9.90
N GLN A 567 -13.91 -39.89 8.76
CA GLN A 567 -14.99 -39.83 7.77
C GLN A 567 -16.31 -40.47 8.26
N ALA A 568 -16.24 -41.57 9.02
CA ALA A 568 -17.43 -42.24 9.55
C ALA A 568 -18.16 -41.41 10.61
N THR A 569 -17.44 -40.75 11.52
CA THR A 569 -18.02 -39.80 12.49
C THR A 569 -18.54 -38.54 11.81
N THR A 570 -17.81 -37.97 10.85
CA THR A 570 -18.27 -36.80 10.09
C THR A 570 -19.58 -37.09 9.34
N LYS A 571 -19.73 -38.30 8.78
CA LYS A 571 -20.96 -38.74 8.08
C LYS A 571 -22.10 -39.16 9.03
N ALA A 572 -21.87 -39.21 10.34
CA ALA A 572 -22.90 -39.46 11.36
C ALA A 572 -23.34 -38.18 12.10
N ALA A 573 -22.69 -37.05 11.82
CA ALA A 573 -22.90 -35.76 12.48
C ALA A 573 -23.56 -34.70 11.58
N GLY A 574 -24.02 -35.08 10.38
CA GLY A 574 -24.73 -34.25 9.41
C GLY A 574 -25.52 -35.10 8.41
#